data_AF-A0A6J4JDH3-F1
#
_entry.id   AF-A0A6J4JDH3-F1
#
_cell.length_a   1.000
_cell.length_b   1.000
_cell.length_c   1.000
_cell.angle_alpha   90.00
_cell.angle_beta   90.00
_cell.angle_gamma   90.00
#
_symmetry.space_group_name_H-M   'P 1'
#
loop_
_entity.id
_entity.type
_entity.pdbx_description
1 polymer ?
#
loop_
_entity_poly.entity_id
_entity_poly.type
_entity_poly.pdbx_seq_one_letter_code
_entity_poly.pdbx_strand_id
1 'polypeptide(L)'
;MKTVAIWSAVAVVGAICWGVLAIARGETISALWLLFAALCSYAIAYRFYSRFITYRVLRADDRRATPAERLENGVDFDVTDRRVLFGHHFAAIAGAGPLVGPVLAAQMGYLPGTIWIVVGVIFAGAVQDLTVMFFSMRRNGKSLGQMIREEIGIVGGIAALIAVFAIMIIILAVLALIVVNALAESPWGVWSIGLTIPIALFMGVYLRRLRPGRVLEATGIGVALLLLAIVSGGWIEDSSLGETLTLSKEWLVLALVVYGFVASVLPVWLLLTPRDYLSTFMKIGVIALLAVSLIIARPVLQADAVTDFAREGTGPVFAGSLFPFVFITIACGALSGFHALISSGTTPKMLAKESQVRLIGYGGMLMESFVAISALIAACVIDQGLYFAMNSPAGATGGTVESAAAFVQGLGFDTSAADLAAASAAVQEDSLISRTGGAPALAVGLAQVFSQAFGGGGQAFWYHFAIMFEALFILTAVDAGTRVGRFMLQDTIGNVWKK
;
A
#
# COMPACT_ATOMS: atom_id res chain seq x y z
N MET A 1 -23.15 7.38 -30.47
CA MET A 1 -21.95 8.03 -31.06
C MET A 1 -22.00 9.55 -30.92
N LYS A 2 -23.06 10.25 -31.36
CA LYS A 2 -23.18 11.72 -31.22
C LYS A 2 -23.01 12.22 -29.77
N THR A 3 -23.68 11.59 -28.80
CA THR A 3 -23.59 11.98 -27.38
C THR A 3 -22.18 11.81 -26.81
N VAL A 4 -21.48 10.73 -27.19
CA VAL A 4 -20.10 10.48 -26.73
C VAL A 4 -19.14 11.52 -27.31
N ALA A 5 -19.25 11.79 -28.62
CA ALA A 5 -18.42 12.80 -29.27
C ALA A 5 -18.61 14.21 -28.65
N ILE A 6 -19.85 14.58 -28.34
CA ILE A 6 -20.16 15.86 -27.69
C ILE A 6 -19.54 15.93 -26.30
N TRP A 7 -19.71 14.91 -25.46
CA TRP A 7 -19.13 14.91 -24.11
C TRP A 7 -17.61 14.82 -24.11
N SER A 8 -17.01 14.12 -25.08
CA SER A 8 -15.55 14.12 -25.28
C SER A 8 -15.05 15.51 -25.67
N ALA A 9 -15.72 16.20 -26.58
CA ALA A 9 -15.34 17.56 -26.96
C ALA A 9 -15.47 18.55 -25.79
N VAL A 10 -16.57 18.46 -25.02
CA VAL A 10 -16.76 19.29 -23.81
C VAL A 10 -15.68 19.02 -22.77
N ALA A 11 -15.33 17.75 -22.54
CA ALA A 11 -14.28 17.38 -21.60
C ALA A 11 -12.90 17.90 -22.04
N VAL A 12 -12.57 17.80 -23.34
CA VAL A 12 -11.32 18.30 -23.91
C VAL A 12 -11.23 19.82 -23.81
N VAL A 13 -12.30 20.53 -24.20
CA VAL A 13 -12.35 21.99 -24.09
C VAL A 13 -12.25 22.41 -22.62
N GLY A 14 -12.96 21.73 -21.72
CA GLY A 14 -12.86 21.96 -20.28
C GLY A 14 -11.43 21.77 -19.76
N ALA A 15 -10.76 20.67 -20.14
CA ALA A 15 -9.38 20.40 -19.75
C ALA A 15 -8.41 21.46 -20.27
N ILE A 16 -8.58 21.93 -21.51
CA ILE A 16 -7.76 23.00 -22.10
C ILE A 16 -7.98 24.32 -21.34
N CYS A 17 -9.23 24.72 -21.11
CA CYS A 17 -9.55 25.96 -20.41
C CYS A 17 -8.99 25.97 -18.98
N TRP A 18 -9.13 24.87 -18.24
CA TRP A 18 -8.55 24.72 -16.91
C TRP A 18 -7.02 24.67 -16.94
N GLY A 19 -6.42 24.01 -17.95
CA GLY A 19 -4.98 23.98 -18.15
C GLY A 19 -4.38 25.37 -18.41
N VAL A 20 -5.04 26.18 -19.25
CA VAL A 20 -4.63 27.57 -19.48
C VAL A 20 -4.76 28.39 -18.20
N LEU A 21 -5.85 28.21 -17.43
CA LEU A 21 -6.06 28.96 -16.19
C LEU A 21 -5.00 28.64 -15.13
N ALA A 22 -4.59 27.37 -15.05
CA ALA A 22 -3.55 26.90 -14.12
C ALA A 22 -2.13 27.32 -14.54
N ILE A 23 -1.79 27.27 -15.83
CA ILE A 23 -0.43 27.52 -16.32
C ILE A 23 -0.18 29.03 -16.55
N ALA A 24 -1.18 29.80 -16.98
CA ALA A 24 -0.99 31.20 -17.35
C ALA A 24 -0.83 32.16 -16.15
N ARG A 25 -1.20 31.72 -14.93
CA ARG A 25 -1.18 32.58 -13.73
C ARG A 25 0.08 32.46 -12.89
N GLY A 26 0.97 31.52 -13.20
CA GLY A 26 2.14 31.24 -12.36
C GLY A 26 1.75 30.80 -10.93
N GLU A 27 0.57 30.21 -10.75
CA GLU A 27 0.12 29.73 -9.44
C GLU A 27 1.01 28.58 -8.97
N THR A 28 1.49 28.66 -7.73
CA THR A 28 2.18 27.53 -7.10
C THR A 28 1.20 26.38 -6.97
N ILE A 29 1.56 25.20 -7.50
CA ILE A 29 0.67 24.04 -7.48
C ILE A 29 0.57 23.54 -6.04
N SER A 30 -0.54 23.88 -5.38
CA SER A 30 -0.92 23.27 -4.11
C SER A 30 -1.05 21.75 -4.29
N ALA A 31 -0.61 20.99 -3.29
CA ALA A 31 -0.83 19.55 -3.19
C ALA A 31 -2.29 19.13 -3.44
N LEU A 32 -3.26 20.01 -3.15
CA LEU A 32 -4.67 19.80 -3.38
C LEU A 32 -5.04 19.56 -4.84
N TRP A 33 -4.35 20.20 -5.78
CA TRP A 33 -4.63 20.01 -7.20
C TRP A 33 -4.34 18.58 -7.63
N LEU A 34 -3.22 18.00 -7.21
CA LEU A 34 -2.87 16.60 -7.51
C LEU A 34 -3.89 15.65 -6.87
N LEU A 35 -4.25 15.91 -5.61
CA LEU A 35 -5.21 15.10 -4.86
C LEU A 35 -6.58 15.06 -5.53
N PHE A 36 -7.16 16.22 -5.86
CA PHE A 36 -8.47 16.31 -6.50
C PHE A 36 -8.44 15.80 -7.95
N ALA A 37 -7.38 16.08 -8.71
CA ALA A 37 -7.22 15.54 -10.05
C ALA A 37 -7.23 14.00 -10.04
N ALA A 38 -6.52 13.37 -9.10
CA ALA A 38 -6.53 11.93 -8.91
C ALA A 38 -7.94 11.42 -8.53
N LEU A 39 -8.59 12.01 -7.52
CA LEU A 39 -9.93 11.62 -7.08
C LEU A 39 -10.98 11.72 -8.21
N CYS A 40 -10.97 12.81 -8.97
CA CYS A 40 -11.87 12.98 -10.11
C CYS A 40 -11.60 11.93 -11.20
N SER A 41 -10.33 11.67 -11.51
CA SER A 41 -9.93 10.66 -12.49
C SER A 41 -10.38 9.27 -12.07
N TYR A 42 -10.19 8.91 -10.79
CA TYR A 42 -10.61 7.63 -10.22
C TYR A 42 -12.14 7.49 -10.22
N ALA A 43 -12.88 8.55 -9.87
CA ALA A 43 -14.35 8.53 -9.90
C ALA A 43 -14.88 8.28 -11.33
N ILE A 44 -14.32 8.95 -12.33
CA ILE A 44 -14.67 8.77 -13.75
C ILE A 44 -14.33 7.35 -14.20
N ALA A 45 -13.10 6.89 -13.93
CA ALA A 45 -12.63 5.55 -14.29
C ALA A 45 -13.48 4.45 -13.65
N TYR A 46 -13.79 4.57 -12.36
CA TYR A 46 -14.66 3.63 -11.66
C TYR A 46 -16.10 3.67 -12.22
N ARG A 47 -16.63 4.84 -12.56
CA ARG A 47 -18.02 4.97 -13.03
C ARG A 47 -18.23 4.42 -14.44
N PHE A 48 -17.27 4.63 -15.33
CA PHE A 48 -17.41 4.33 -16.76
C PHE A 48 -16.53 3.15 -17.19
N TYR A 49 -15.22 3.21 -16.95
CA TYR A 49 -14.28 2.23 -17.49
C TYR A 49 -14.39 0.89 -16.77
N SER A 50 -14.39 0.86 -15.44
CA SER A 50 -14.57 -0.41 -14.69
C SER A 50 -15.90 -1.09 -15.04
N ARG A 51 -16.98 -0.31 -15.23
CA ARG A 51 -18.29 -0.82 -15.65
C ARG A 51 -18.23 -1.44 -17.05
N PHE A 52 -17.54 -0.79 -17.98
CA PHE A 52 -17.32 -1.34 -19.33
C PHE A 52 -16.56 -2.67 -19.27
N ILE A 53 -15.45 -2.72 -18.54
CA ILE A 53 -14.66 -3.95 -18.40
C ILE A 53 -15.49 -5.08 -17.78
N THR A 54 -16.15 -4.84 -16.63
CA THR A 54 -16.92 -5.88 -15.94
C THR A 54 -18.09 -6.43 -16.76
N TYR A 55 -18.93 -5.55 -17.32
CA TYR A 55 -20.20 -5.99 -17.91
C TYR A 55 -20.16 -6.19 -19.42
N ARG A 56 -19.28 -5.48 -20.14
CA ARG A 56 -19.19 -5.59 -21.61
C ARG A 56 -18.08 -6.54 -22.04
N VAL A 57 -16.90 -6.43 -21.45
CA VAL A 57 -15.73 -7.25 -21.79
C VAL A 57 -15.82 -8.62 -21.11
N LEU A 58 -15.84 -8.64 -19.79
CA LEU A 58 -15.82 -9.89 -19.01
C LEU A 58 -17.20 -10.57 -18.92
N ARG A 59 -18.27 -9.79 -19.07
CA ARG A 59 -19.67 -10.25 -18.97
C ARG A 59 -19.90 -11.02 -17.66
N ALA A 60 -19.57 -10.37 -16.55
CA ALA A 60 -19.85 -10.90 -15.21
C ALA A 60 -21.34 -11.24 -15.07
N ASP A 61 -21.64 -12.44 -14.57
CA ASP A 61 -23.00 -12.98 -14.43
C ASP A 61 -23.23 -13.45 -12.98
N ASP A 62 -24.03 -12.68 -12.24
CA ASP A 62 -24.36 -12.96 -10.83
C ASP A 62 -25.29 -14.17 -10.65
N ARG A 63 -25.72 -14.83 -11.73
CA ARG A 63 -26.47 -16.08 -11.67
C ARG A 63 -25.58 -17.32 -11.62
N ARG A 64 -24.25 -17.17 -11.80
CA ARG A 64 -23.30 -18.28 -11.68
C ARG A 64 -22.83 -18.39 -10.24
N ALA A 65 -22.93 -19.60 -9.69
CA ALA A 65 -22.35 -19.91 -8.39
C ALA A 65 -20.82 -19.73 -8.44
N THR A 66 -20.29 -18.93 -7.53
CA THR A 66 -18.85 -18.69 -7.41
C THR A 66 -18.17 -19.90 -6.74
N PRO A 67 -16.83 -20.03 -6.82
CA PRO A 67 -16.15 -21.09 -6.07
C PRO A 67 -16.31 -20.95 -4.55
N ALA A 68 -16.54 -19.75 -4.01
CA ALA A 68 -16.82 -19.56 -2.59
C ALA A 68 -18.09 -20.29 -2.16
N GLU A 69 -19.13 -20.32 -3.02
CA GLU A 69 -20.38 -21.04 -2.77
C GLU A 69 -20.27 -22.53 -3.11
N ARG A 70 -19.67 -22.88 -4.26
CA ARG A 70 -19.65 -24.27 -4.75
C ARG A 70 -18.61 -25.16 -4.07
N LEU A 71 -17.49 -24.59 -3.64
CA LEU A 71 -16.37 -25.31 -3.01
C LEU A 71 -16.23 -24.97 -1.53
N GLU A 72 -17.29 -24.42 -0.91
CA GLU A 72 -17.30 -24.00 0.49
C GLU A 72 -16.77 -25.13 1.39
N ASN A 73 -15.70 -24.85 2.12
CA ASN A 73 -15.07 -25.82 3.02
C ASN A 73 -14.85 -25.26 4.44
N GLY A 74 -15.23 -24.00 4.69
CA GLY A 74 -15.07 -23.34 5.97
C GLY A 74 -13.61 -23.09 6.38
N VAL A 75 -12.65 -23.28 5.47
CA VAL A 75 -11.21 -23.08 5.70
C VAL A 75 -10.64 -22.07 4.69
N ASP A 76 -10.72 -22.39 3.40
CA ASP A 76 -10.13 -21.62 2.30
C ASP A 76 -11.16 -21.00 1.37
N PHE A 77 -12.31 -21.66 1.23
CA PHE A 77 -13.47 -21.20 0.47
C PHE A 77 -14.60 -20.90 1.45
N ASP A 78 -15.01 -19.63 1.49
CA ASP A 78 -16.01 -19.12 2.42
C ASP A 78 -16.66 -17.85 1.85
N VAL A 79 -18.00 -17.82 1.77
CA VAL A 79 -18.72 -16.67 1.24
C VAL A 79 -18.60 -15.48 2.19
N THR A 80 -17.84 -14.46 1.81
CA THR A 80 -17.55 -13.31 2.66
C THR A 80 -18.38 -12.08 2.25
N ASP A 81 -18.82 -11.28 3.23
CA ASP A 81 -19.49 -10.00 2.93
C ASP A 81 -18.57 -9.10 2.09
N ARG A 82 -19.13 -8.49 1.03
CA ARG A 82 -18.36 -7.70 0.06
C ARG A 82 -17.55 -6.55 0.67
N ARG A 83 -17.98 -5.99 1.80
CA ARG A 83 -17.30 -4.87 2.47
C ARG A 83 -16.09 -5.37 3.24
N VAL A 84 -16.27 -6.51 3.91
CA VAL A 84 -15.19 -7.23 4.60
C VAL A 84 -14.16 -7.71 3.58
N LEU A 85 -14.63 -8.31 2.48
CA LEU A 85 -13.75 -8.79 1.42
C LEU A 85 -13.05 -7.67 0.65
N PHE A 86 -13.71 -6.51 0.45
CA PHE A 86 -13.06 -5.31 -0.06
C PHE A 86 -11.90 -4.89 0.84
N GLY A 87 -12.12 -4.83 2.17
CA GLY A 87 -11.05 -4.50 3.11
C GLY A 87 -9.95 -5.56 3.11
N HIS A 88 -10.29 -6.84 3.16
CA HIS A 88 -9.30 -7.91 3.07
C HIS A 88 -8.41 -7.78 1.82
N HIS A 89 -9.04 -7.63 0.65
CA HIS A 89 -8.30 -7.51 -0.61
C HIS A 89 -7.45 -6.24 -0.65
N PHE A 90 -8.04 -5.08 -0.31
CA PHE A 90 -7.33 -3.80 -0.28
C PHE A 90 -6.14 -3.85 0.68
N ALA A 91 -6.31 -4.38 1.89
CA ALA A 91 -5.22 -4.50 2.84
C ALA A 91 -4.12 -5.44 2.34
N ALA A 92 -4.48 -6.54 1.67
CA ALA A 92 -3.53 -7.49 1.11
C ALA A 92 -2.70 -6.92 -0.06
N ILE A 93 -3.26 -6.04 -0.90
CA ILE A 93 -2.54 -5.42 -2.03
C ILE A 93 -1.79 -4.14 -1.61
N ALA A 94 -2.37 -3.34 -0.70
CA ALA A 94 -1.78 -2.09 -0.23
C ALA A 94 -0.71 -2.35 0.85
N GLY A 95 0.45 -2.89 0.44
CA GLY A 95 1.63 -3.10 1.27
C GLY A 95 2.59 -1.90 1.31
N ALA A 96 3.91 -2.16 1.34
CA ALA A 96 4.96 -1.12 1.35
C ALA A 96 5.03 -0.34 0.02
N GLY A 97 4.84 -1.04 -1.09
CA GLY A 97 5.08 -0.50 -2.44
C GLY A 97 4.36 0.83 -2.75
N PRO A 98 3.04 0.98 -2.53
CA PRO A 98 2.35 2.23 -2.81
C PRO A 98 2.73 3.36 -1.86
N LEU A 99 3.43 3.10 -0.75
CA LEU A 99 3.91 4.12 0.17
C LEU A 99 5.34 4.53 -0.18
N VAL A 100 6.25 3.55 -0.24
CA VAL A 100 7.69 3.74 -0.43
C VAL A 100 8.04 4.14 -1.87
N GLY A 101 7.44 3.49 -2.87
CA GLY A 101 7.77 3.69 -4.28
C GLY A 101 7.60 5.15 -4.72
N PRO A 102 6.43 5.78 -4.52
CA PRO A 102 6.23 7.19 -4.84
C PRO A 102 7.17 8.13 -4.11
N VAL A 103 7.49 7.84 -2.85
CA VAL A 103 8.42 8.66 -2.05
C VAL A 103 9.83 8.58 -2.62
N LEU A 104 10.33 7.39 -2.95
CA LEU A 104 11.64 7.24 -3.58
C LEU A 104 11.69 7.89 -4.96
N ALA A 105 10.59 7.82 -5.71
CA ALA A 105 10.49 8.44 -7.04
C ALA A 105 10.35 9.98 -7.01
N ALA A 106 10.07 10.59 -5.85
CA ALA A 106 9.94 12.04 -5.72
C ALA A 106 11.21 12.80 -6.13
N GLN A 107 12.40 12.17 -6.07
CA GLN A 107 13.64 12.75 -6.61
C GLN A 107 13.54 13.13 -8.10
N MET A 108 12.62 12.52 -8.85
CA MET A 108 12.38 12.78 -10.28
C MET A 108 11.35 13.91 -10.52
N GLY A 109 10.89 14.55 -9.45
CA GLY A 109 9.80 15.53 -9.47
C GLY A 109 8.42 14.89 -9.32
N TYR A 110 7.42 15.70 -8.98
CA TYR A 110 6.07 15.19 -8.68
C TYR A 110 5.28 14.79 -9.93
N LEU A 111 5.57 15.38 -11.10
CA LEU A 111 4.72 15.23 -12.28
C LEU A 111 4.81 13.85 -12.94
N PRO A 112 6.02 13.29 -13.23
CA PRO A 112 6.12 11.97 -13.85
C PRO A 112 5.47 10.87 -13.01
N GLY A 113 5.72 10.90 -11.70
CA GLY A 113 5.13 9.96 -10.75
C GLY A 113 3.61 10.09 -10.70
N THR A 114 3.07 11.31 -10.62
CA THR A 114 1.62 11.53 -10.59
C THR A 114 0.94 11.00 -11.86
N ILE A 115 1.49 11.29 -13.03
CA ILE A 115 0.95 10.81 -14.31
C ILE A 115 0.94 9.27 -14.32
N TRP A 116 2.05 8.64 -13.95
CA TRP A 116 2.14 7.19 -13.96
C TRP A 116 1.20 6.54 -12.94
N ILE A 117 1.10 7.08 -11.71
CA ILE A 117 0.19 6.57 -10.69
C ILE A 117 -1.26 6.61 -11.20
N VAL A 118 -1.72 7.76 -11.71
CA VAL A 118 -3.11 7.95 -12.13
C VAL A 118 -3.43 7.19 -13.42
N VAL A 119 -2.60 7.34 -14.45
CA VAL A 119 -2.85 6.72 -15.76
C VAL A 119 -2.59 5.22 -15.70
N GLY A 120 -1.49 4.81 -15.04
CA GLY A 120 -1.09 3.43 -14.84
C GLY A 120 -2.15 2.63 -14.09
N VAL A 121 -2.70 3.16 -12.98
CA VAL A 121 -3.76 2.43 -12.27
C VAL A 121 -5.02 2.29 -13.11
N ILE A 122 -5.44 3.35 -13.80
CA ILE A 122 -6.73 3.36 -14.51
C ILE A 122 -6.71 2.36 -15.67
N PHE A 123 -5.63 2.35 -16.46
CA PHE A 123 -5.60 1.58 -17.70
C PHE A 123 -4.88 0.24 -17.56
N ALA A 124 -3.97 0.09 -16.60
CA ALA A 124 -3.17 -1.12 -16.42
C ALA A 124 -3.49 -1.81 -15.09
N GLY A 125 -3.14 -1.24 -13.94
CA GLY A 125 -3.21 -1.94 -12.63
C GLY A 125 -4.61 -2.39 -12.25
N ALA A 126 -5.59 -1.50 -12.25
CA ALA A 126 -6.97 -1.83 -11.88
C ALA A 126 -7.63 -2.81 -12.86
N VAL A 127 -7.24 -2.74 -14.14
CA VAL A 127 -7.69 -3.69 -15.16
C VAL A 127 -7.07 -5.07 -14.93
N GLN A 128 -5.76 -5.13 -14.68
CA GLN A 128 -5.03 -6.37 -14.42
C GLN A 128 -5.62 -7.07 -13.21
N ASP A 129 -5.75 -6.36 -12.09
CA ASP A 129 -6.18 -6.93 -10.83
C ASP A 129 -7.60 -7.50 -10.91
N LEU A 130 -8.55 -6.72 -11.44
CA LEU A 130 -9.92 -7.16 -11.70
C LEU A 130 -9.96 -8.38 -12.64
N THR A 131 -9.17 -8.36 -13.71
CA THR A 131 -9.21 -9.40 -14.75
C THR A 131 -8.61 -10.71 -14.26
N VAL A 132 -7.48 -10.65 -13.56
CA VAL A 132 -6.85 -11.82 -12.93
C VAL A 132 -7.78 -12.43 -11.89
N MET A 133 -8.42 -11.59 -11.05
CA MET A 133 -9.41 -12.03 -10.07
C MET A 133 -10.58 -12.75 -10.71
N PHE A 134 -11.12 -12.18 -11.79
CA PHE A 134 -12.22 -12.78 -12.53
C PHE A 134 -11.83 -14.13 -13.17
N PHE A 135 -10.65 -14.21 -13.78
CA PHE A 135 -10.17 -15.44 -14.41
C PHE A 135 -9.86 -16.54 -13.41
N SER A 136 -9.27 -16.19 -12.26
CA SER A 136 -9.02 -17.15 -11.18
C SER A 136 -10.33 -17.64 -10.58
N MET A 137 -11.29 -16.76 -10.30
CA MET A 137 -12.62 -17.12 -9.80
C MET A 137 -13.32 -18.14 -10.74
N ARG A 138 -13.30 -17.90 -12.06
CA ARG A 138 -13.86 -18.84 -13.05
C ARG A 138 -13.09 -20.16 -13.17
N ARG A 139 -11.85 -20.20 -12.68
CA ARG A 139 -11.00 -21.40 -12.63
C ARG A 139 -10.87 -21.96 -11.21
N ASN A 140 -11.89 -21.78 -10.36
CA ASN A 140 -11.94 -22.33 -8.99
C ASN A 140 -10.94 -21.72 -8.00
N GLY A 141 -10.52 -20.47 -8.20
CA GLY A 141 -9.53 -19.82 -7.33
C GLY A 141 -8.11 -20.37 -7.50
N LYS A 142 -7.76 -20.82 -8.71
CA LYS A 142 -6.41 -21.31 -9.04
C LYS A 142 -5.40 -20.17 -9.07
N SER A 143 -4.18 -20.48 -8.61
CA SER A 143 -3.05 -19.55 -8.66
C SER A 143 -2.66 -19.16 -10.08
N LEU A 144 -1.99 -18.01 -10.22
CA LEU A 144 -1.51 -17.50 -11.50
C LEU A 144 -0.64 -18.52 -12.27
N GLY A 145 0.29 -19.18 -11.58
CA GLY A 145 1.15 -20.19 -12.21
C GLY A 145 0.37 -21.39 -12.73
N GLN A 146 -0.67 -21.82 -12.00
CA GLN A 146 -1.54 -22.91 -12.45
C GLN A 146 -2.39 -22.50 -13.65
N MET A 147 -2.91 -21.27 -13.67
CA MET A 147 -3.63 -20.74 -14.84
C MET A 147 -2.71 -20.68 -16.07
N ILE A 148 -1.46 -20.23 -15.91
CA ILE A 148 -0.47 -20.21 -17.00
C ILE A 148 -0.23 -21.63 -17.54
N ARG A 149 -0.10 -22.63 -16.66
CA ARG A 149 0.07 -24.03 -17.05
C ARG A 149 -1.08 -24.56 -17.88
N GLU A 150 -2.31 -24.17 -17.55
CA GLU A 150 -3.52 -24.61 -18.25
C GLU A 150 -3.68 -23.98 -19.63
N GLU A 151 -3.16 -22.76 -19.82
CA GLU A 151 -3.26 -22.03 -21.10
C GLU A 151 -2.06 -22.26 -22.03
N ILE A 152 -0.84 -22.31 -21.50
CA ILE A 152 0.42 -22.36 -22.28
C ILE A 152 0.98 -23.80 -22.35
N GLY A 153 0.51 -24.71 -21.51
CA GLY A 153 0.92 -26.10 -21.46
C GLY A 153 1.94 -26.41 -20.36
N ILE A 154 2.36 -27.68 -20.28
CA ILE A 154 3.05 -28.23 -19.11
C ILE A 154 4.44 -27.60 -18.90
N VAL A 155 5.24 -27.47 -19.97
CA VAL A 155 6.62 -26.96 -19.87
C VAL A 155 6.62 -25.50 -19.41
N GLY A 156 5.87 -24.65 -20.11
CA GLY A 156 5.71 -23.23 -19.73
C GLY A 156 5.07 -23.08 -18.35
N GLY A 157 4.13 -23.97 -18.01
CA GLY A 157 3.48 -24.01 -16.71
C GLY A 157 4.41 -24.33 -15.54
N ILE A 158 5.29 -25.33 -15.68
CA ILE A 158 6.27 -25.68 -14.65
C ILE A 158 7.24 -24.50 -14.45
N ALA A 159 7.75 -23.92 -15.54
CA ALA A 159 8.61 -22.75 -15.46
C ALA A 159 7.91 -21.58 -14.76
N ALA A 160 6.65 -21.31 -15.09
CA ALA A 160 5.87 -20.27 -14.44
C ALA A 160 5.60 -20.55 -12.96
N LEU A 161 5.23 -21.77 -12.58
CA LEU A 161 5.01 -22.15 -11.18
C LEU A 161 6.27 -21.92 -10.34
N ILE A 162 7.44 -22.37 -10.81
CA ILE A 162 8.72 -22.18 -10.13
C ILE A 162 9.08 -20.69 -10.06
N ALA A 163 9.01 -19.98 -11.18
CA ALA A 163 9.40 -18.57 -11.26
C ALA A 163 8.52 -17.69 -10.37
N VAL A 164 7.19 -17.85 -10.45
CA VAL A 164 6.25 -17.06 -9.64
C VAL A 164 6.43 -17.39 -8.16
N PHE A 165 6.69 -18.66 -7.80
CA PHE A 165 6.93 -19.04 -6.40
C PHE A 165 8.24 -18.45 -5.86
N ALA A 166 9.32 -18.47 -6.63
CA ALA A 166 10.59 -17.86 -6.26
C ALA A 166 10.46 -16.33 -6.09
N ILE A 167 9.80 -15.64 -7.02
CA ILE A 167 9.55 -14.19 -6.95
C ILE A 167 8.76 -13.85 -5.68
N MET A 168 7.73 -14.62 -5.37
CA MET A 168 6.92 -14.41 -4.18
C MET A 168 7.75 -14.57 -2.89
N ILE A 169 8.64 -15.57 -2.80
CA ILE A 169 9.54 -15.73 -1.63
C ILE A 169 10.43 -14.49 -1.47
N ILE A 170 11.01 -13.98 -2.55
CA ILE A 170 11.87 -12.80 -2.53
C ILE A 170 11.08 -11.56 -2.06
N ILE A 171 9.87 -11.36 -2.59
CA ILE A 171 9.01 -10.25 -2.19
C ILE A 171 8.66 -10.33 -0.70
N LEU A 172 8.27 -11.51 -0.20
CA LEU A 172 7.94 -11.68 1.21
C LEU A 172 9.14 -11.47 2.12
N ALA A 173 10.33 -11.89 1.72
CA ALA A 173 11.56 -11.64 2.47
C ALA A 173 11.84 -10.14 2.61
N VAL A 174 11.71 -9.38 1.51
CA VAL A 174 11.91 -7.92 1.53
C VAL A 174 10.85 -7.23 2.39
N LEU A 175 9.57 -7.59 2.25
CA LEU A 175 8.49 -7.01 3.07
C LEU A 175 8.68 -7.34 4.56
N ALA A 176 9.02 -8.60 4.89
CA ALA A 176 9.28 -9.01 6.27
C ALA A 176 10.48 -8.26 6.87
N LEU A 177 11.55 -8.05 6.09
CA LEU A 177 12.71 -7.28 6.53
C LEU A 177 12.35 -5.84 6.91
N ILE A 178 11.47 -5.18 6.13
CA ILE A 178 11.01 -3.83 6.46
C ILE A 178 10.22 -3.84 7.77
N VAL A 179 9.33 -4.81 7.99
CA VAL A 179 8.59 -4.96 9.25
C VAL A 179 9.55 -5.17 10.43
N VAL A 180 10.54 -6.06 10.29
CA VAL A 180 11.53 -6.32 11.33
C VAL A 180 12.31 -5.06 11.67
N ASN A 181 12.76 -4.30 10.67
CA ASN A 181 13.49 -3.04 10.91
C ASN A 181 12.60 -1.95 11.52
N ALA A 182 11.30 -1.95 11.25
CA ALA A 182 10.37 -0.98 11.84
C ALA A 182 9.95 -1.33 13.27
N LEU A 183 9.98 -2.62 13.66
CA LEU A 183 9.55 -3.09 14.99
C LEU A 183 10.71 -3.40 15.93
N ALA A 184 11.91 -3.62 15.39
CA ALA A 184 13.10 -3.79 16.20
C ALA A 184 13.25 -2.56 17.09
N GLU A 185 13.50 -2.80 18.37
CA GLU A 185 13.71 -1.74 19.36
C GLU A 185 12.49 -0.82 19.57
N SER A 186 11.30 -1.18 19.09
CA SER A 186 10.05 -0.43 19.31
C SER A 186 9.02 -1.25 20.10
N PRO A 187 9.01 -1.17 21.45
CA PRO A 187 8.01 -1.81 22.29
C PRO A 187 6.59 -1.42 21.93
N TRP A 188 6.37 -0.14 21.61
CA TRP A 188 5.10 0.39 21.16
C TRP A 188 4.61 -0.39 19.92
N GLY A 189 5.45 -0.51 18.90
CA GLY A 189 5.11 -1.22 17.66
C GLY A 189 4.79 -2.69 17.90
N VAL A 190 5.63 -3.40 18.66
CA VAL A 190 5.43 -4.83 18.99
C VAL A 190 4.13 -5.03 19.75
N TRP A 191 3.83 -4.19 20.74
CA TRP A 191 2.57 -4.26 21.52
C TRP A 191 1.34 -4.04 20.64
N SER A 192 1.32 -2.93 19.90
CA SER A 192 0.15 -2.50 19.13
C SER A 192 -0.17 -3.49 18.01
N ILE A 193 0.85 -3.96 17.30
CA ILE A 193 0.69 -4.97 16.25
C ILE A 193 0.35 -6.33 16.85
N GLY A 194 0.99 -6.71 17.96
CA GLY A 194 0.70 -7.96 18.66
C GLY A 194 -0.76 -8.08 19.06
N LEU A 195 -1.36 -7.00 19.59
CA LEU A 195 -2.77 -6.95 19.96
C LEU A 195 -3.73 -7.07 18.77
N THR A 196 -3.30 -6.80 17.53
CA THR A 196 -4.16 -7.00 16.35
C THR A 196 -4.56 -8.47 16.17
N ILE A 197 -3.73 -9.42 16.64
CA ILE A 197 -3.98 -10.85 16.53
C ILE A 197 -5.20 -11.28 17.37
N PRO A 198 -5.22 -11.07 18.71
CA PRO A 198 -6.39 -11.43 19.51
C PRO A 198 -7.64 -10.63 19.13
N ILE A 199 -7.50 -9.36 18.72
CA ILE A 199 -8.65 -8.57 18.23
C ILE A 199 -9.24 -9.21 16.96
N ALA A 200 -8.39 -9.61 16.01
CA ALA A 200 -8.84 -10.28 14.79
C ALA A 200 -9.51 -11.63 15.06
N LEU A 201 -8.93 -12.45 15.94
CA LEU A 201 -9.53 -13.72 16.37
C LEU A 201 -10.91 -13.50 17.00
N PHE A 202 -11.04 -12.50 17.88
CA PHE A 202 -12.32 -12.11 18.45
C PHE A 202 -13.32 -11.69 17.36
N MET A 203 -12.91 -10.81 16.43
CA MET A 203 -13.78 -10.36 15.33
C MET A 203 -14.24 -11.53 14.45
N GLY A 204 -13.35 -12.47 14.12
CA GLY A 204 -13.67 -13.66 13.33
C GLY A 204 -14.71 -14.55 14.02
N VAL A 205 -14.52 -14.84 15.31
CA VAL A 205 -15.48 -15.61 16.11
C VAL A 205 -16.79 -14.84 16.29
N TYR A 206 -16.73 -13.52 16.49
CA TYR A 206 -17.90 -12.68 16.66
C TYR A 206 -18.80 -12.69 15.43
N LEU A 207 -18.21 -12.51 14.25
CA LEU A 207 -18.92 -12.49 12.97
C LEU A 207 -19.45 -13.87 12.55
N ARG A 208 -18.80 -14.97 12.96
CA ARG A 208 -19.23 -16.32 12.58
C ARG A 208 -20.15 -17.00 13.60
N ARG A 209 -19.94 -16.77 14.91
CA ARG A 209 -20.61 -17.53 15.98
C ARG A 209 -21.48 -16.68 16.90
N LEU A 210 -21.03 -15.49 17.30
CA LEU A 210 -21.74 -14.71 18.32
C LEU A 210 -22.90 -13.89 17.72
N ARG A 211 -22.63 -13.13 16.65
CA ARG A 211 -23.63 -12.31 15.95
C ARG A 211 -23.43 -12.33 14.43
N PRO A 212 -23.84 -13.42 13.76
CA PRO A 212 -23.74 -13.54 12.30
C PRO A 212 -24.35 -12.35 11.56
N GLY A 213 -23.61 -11.81 10.59
CA GLY A 213 -24.05 -10.71 9.73
C GLY A 213 -23.97 -9.31 10.35
N ARG A 214 -23.66 -9.14 11.64
CA ARG A 214 -23.53 -7.82 12.29
C ARG A 214 -22.15 -7.19 12.09
N VAL A 215 -21.79 -6.96 10.82
CA VAL A 215 -20.48 -6.43 10.40
C VAL A 215 -20.14 -5.10 11.07
N LEU A 216 -21.11 -4.18 11.18
CA LEU A 216 -20.88 -2.86 11.77
C LEU A 216 -20.57 -2.90 13.27
N GLU A 217 -21.17 -3.82 14.03
CA GLU A 217 -20.89 -3.97 15.47
C GLU A 217 -19.47 -4.48 15.69
N ALA A 218 -19.08 -5.55 14.98
CA ALA A 218 -17.72 -6.09 15.04
C ALA A 218 -16.68 -5.05 14.60
N THR A 219 -17.01 -4.25 13.59
CA THR A 219 -16.17 -3.14 13.11
C THR A 219 -15.96 -2.09 14.20
N GLY A 220 -17.05 -1.62 14.83
CA GLY A 220 -16.95 -0.60 15.88
C GLY A 220 -16.14 -1.07 17.07
N ILE A 221 -16.35 -2.32 17.52
CA ILE A 221 -15.56 -2.92 18.61
C ILE A 221 -14.10 -3.08 18.20
N GLY A 222 -13.83 -3.63 17.02
CA GLY A 222 -12.49 -3.85 16.51
C GLY A 222 -11.69 -2.56 16.39
N VAL A 223 -12.27 -1.52 15.81
CA VAL A 223 -11.63 -0.19 15.70
C VAL A 223 -11.38 0.42 17.08
N ALA A 224 -12.34 0.35 18.00
CA ALA A 224 -12.14 0.87 19.36
C ALA A 224 -11.00 0.13 20.09
N LEU A 225 -10.96 -1.20 19.99
CA LEU A 225 -9.88 -2.01 20.59
C LEU A 225 -8.53 -1.74 19.94
N LEU A 226 -8.49 -1.48 18.64
CA LEU A 226 -7.26 -1.16 17.93
C LEU A 226 -6.73 0.23 18.30
N LEU A 227 -7.59 1.24 18.40
CA LEU A 227 -7.21 2.56 18.90
C LEU A 227 -6.72 2.46 20.35
N LEU A 228 -7.38 1.66 21.19
CA LEU A 228 -6.92 1.37 22.54
C LEU A 228 -5.55 0.67 22.55
N ALA A 229 -5.31 -0.29 21.64
CA ALA A 229 -4.02 -0.96 21.51
C ALA A 229 -2.91 0.03 21.15
N ILE A 230 -3.18 0.96 20.23
CA ILE A 230 -2.23 2.00 19.82
C ILE A 230 -1.93 2.96 20.98
N VAL A 231 -2.97 3.48 21.65
CA VAL A 231 -2.80 4.41 22.77
C VAL A 231 -2.09 3.75 23.95
N SER A 232 -2.46 2.51 24.29
CA SER A 232 -1.80 1.76 25.35
C SER A 232 -0.37 1.36 25.00
N GLY A 233 0.00 1.28 23.72
CA GLY A 233 1.38 1.05 23.29
C GLY A 233 2.35 2.13 23.79
N GLY A 234 1.94 3.40 23.73
CA GLY A 234 2.73 4.50 24.30
C GLY A 234 2.87 4.42 25.83
N TRP A 235 1.88 3.87 26.53
CA TRP A 235 1.99 3.65 27.98
C TRP A 235 2.92 2.49 28.34
N ILE A 236 3.05 1.51 27.44
CA ILE A 236 3.90 0.34 27.63
C ILE A 236 5.36 0.66 27.36
N GLU A 237 5.65 1.57 26.44
CA GLU A 237 7.01 2.00 26.11
C GLU A 237 7.79 2.49 27.34
N ASP A 238 7.16 3.31 28.19
CA ASP A 238 7.76 3.83 29.44
C ASP A 238 7.69 2.86 30.63
N SER A 239 7.15 1.65 30.44
CA SER A 239 6.90 0.68 31.51
C SER A 239 7.97 -0.42 31.57
N SER A 240 7.98 -1.21 32.66
CA SER A 240 8.84 -2.40 32.77
C SER A 240 8.54 -3.48 31.71
N LEU A 241 7.34 -3.46 31.12
CA LEU A 241 7.01 -4.32 29.98
C LEU A 241 7.65 -3.81 28.68
N GLY A 242 8.02 -2.53 28.62
CA GLY A 242 8.73 -1.93 27.49
C GLY A 242 10.02 -2.67 27.20
N GLU A 243 10.89 -2.83 28.20
CA GLU A 243 12.16 -3.57 28.08
C GLU A 243 11.96 -5.00 27.59
N THR A 244 10.90 -5.70 28.04
CA THR A 244 10.63 -7.08 27.58
C THR A 244 10.11 -7.16 26.16
N LEU A 245 9.53 -6.08 25.64
CA LEU A 245 8.98 -5.98 24.29
C LEU A 245 9.94 -5.31 23.30
N THR A 246 11.09 -4.82 23.79
CA THR A 246 12.25 -4.44 22.98
C THR A 246 12.91 -5.70 22.41
N LEU A 247 12.31 -6.26 21.38
CA LEU A 247 12.78 -7.50 20.75
C LEU A 247 13.93 -7.22 19.77
N SER A 248 14.94 -8.10 19.78
CA SER A 248 15.99 -8.07 18.77
C SER A 248 15.46 -8.48 17.39
N LYS A 249 16.17 -8.10 16.33
CA LYS A 249 15.80 -8.43 14.95
C LYS A 249 15.66 -9.94 14.73
N GLU A 250 16.54 -10.74 15.32
CA GLU A 250 16.54 -12.21 15.21
C GLU A 250 15.28 -12.82 15.83
N TRP A 251 14.89 -12.32 17.01
CA TRP A 251 13.66 -12.76 17.68
C TRP A 251 12.41 -12.37 16.92
N LEU A 252 12.37 -11.17 16.34
CA LEU A 252 11.26 -10.72 15.49
C LEU A 252 11.14 -11.56 14.22
N VAL A 253 12.25 -11.89 13.57
CA VAL A 253 12.24 -12.79 12.40
C VAL A 253 11.64 -14.15 12.79
N LEU A 254 12.09 -14.75 13.90
CA LEU A 254 11.56 -16.02 14.36
C LEU A 254 10.06 -15.93 14.68
N ALA A 255 9.63 -14.87 15.38
CA ALA A 255 8.23 -14.62 15.70
C ALA A 255 7.37 -14.50 14.44
N LEU A 256 7.83 -13.76 13.42
CA LEU A 256 7.14 -13.61 12.14
C LEU A 256 7.03 -14.93 11.37
N VAL A 257 8.06 -15.78 11.39
CA VAL A 257 8.02 -17.10 10.75
C VAL A 257 6.99 -18.01 11.43
N VAL A 258 7.02 -18.10 12.76
CA VAL A 258 6.06 -18.90 13.54
C VAL A 258 4.64 -18.39 13.32
N TYR A 259 4.47 -17.07 13.40
CA TYR A 259 3.18 -16.43 13.16
C TYR A 259 2.67 -16.67 11.74
N GLY A 260 3.50 -16.45 10.72
CA GLY A 260 3.14 -16.66 9.31
C GLY A 260 2.73 -18.10 9.03
N PHE A 261 3.42 -19.09 9.64
CA PHE A 261 3.00 -20.48 9.59
C PHE A 261 1.58 -20.67 10.16
N VAL A 262 1.35 -20.21 11.40
CA VAL A 262 0.03 -20.32 12.06
C VAL A 262 -1.06 -19.63 11.25
N ALA A 263 -0.83 -18.40 10.79
CA ALA A 263 -1.78 -17.63 10.00
C ALA A 263 -2.09 -18.28 8.64
N SER A 264 -1.10 -18.93 8.02
CA SER A 264 -1.31 -19.64 6.76
C SER A 264 -2.21 -20.87 6.93
N VAL A 265 -2.20 -21.52 8.09
CA VAL A 265 -2.94 -22.77 8.38
C VAL A 265 -4.36 -22.50 8.89
N LEU A 266 -4.53 -21.49 9.75
CA LEU A 266 -5.83 -21.18 10.36
C LEU A 266 -6.91 -20.80 9.32
N PRO A 267 -8.20 -21.11 9.53
CA PRO A 267 -9.25 -20.74 8.59
C PRO A 267 -9.26 -19.25 8.21
N VAL A 268 -9.55 -18.95 6.93
CA VAL A 268 -9.49 -17.58 6.38
C VAL A 268 -10.37 -16.58 7.10
N TRP A 269 -11.55 -17.02 7.54
CA TRP A 269 -12.51 -16.22 8.28
C TRP A 269 -12.10 -15.96 9.74
N LEU A 270 -11.16 -16.75 10.29
CA LEU A 270 -10.81 -16.69 11.71
C LEU A 270 -9.75 -15.63 12.01
N LEU A 271 -8.69 -15.57 11.19
CA LEU A 271 -7.57 -14.65 11.43
C LEU A 271 -7.35 -13.69 10.26
N LEU A 272 -7.08 -14.22 9.06
CA LEU A 272 -6.65 -13.42 7.91
C LEU A 272 -7.69 -12.34 7.53
N THR A 273 -8.93 -12.76 7.25
CA THR A 273 -9.97 -11.82 6.79
C THR A 273 -10.30 -10.77 7.84
N PRO A 274 -10.56 -11.12 9.13
CA PRO A 274 -10.84 -10.12 10.15
C PRO A 274 -9.67 -9.18 10.42
N ARG A 275 -8.42 -9.68 10.39
CA ARG A 275 -7.22 -8.87 10.60
C ARG A 275 -7.01 -7.87 9.47
N ASP A 276 -7.10 -8.34 8.22
CA ASP A 276 -6.93 -7.49 7.05
C ASP A 276 -8.06 -6.45 6.98
N TYR A 277 -9.29 -6.85 7.28
CA TYR A 277 -10.42 -5.94 7.40
C TYR A 277 -10.23 -4.90 8.52
N LEU A 278 -9.75 -5.31 9.69
CA LEU A 278 -9.44 -4.40 10.80
C LEU A 278 -8.37 -3.38 10.38
N SER A 279 -7.29 -3.86 9.75
CA SER A 279 -6.21 -3.00 9.27
C SER A 279 -6.72 -1.97 8.26
N THR A 280 -7.68 -2.34 7.41
CA THR A 280 -8.28 -1.45 6.40
C THR A 280 -8.84 -0.17 7.01
N PHE A 281 -9.44 -0.23 8.21
CA PHE A 281 -9.94 0.97 8.87
C PHE A 281 -8.83 1.92 9.27
N MET A 282 -7.70 1.40 9.75
CA MET A 282 -6.51 2.23 9.96
C MET A 282 -5.99 2.76 8.64
N LYS A 283 -5.91 1.91 7.60
CA LYS A 283 -5.44 2.29 6.27
C LYS A 283 -6.22 3.49 5.72
N ILE A 284 -7.52 3.31 5.57
CA ILE A 284 -8.42 4.34 5.04
C ILE A 284 -8.52 5.53 6.01
N GLY A 285 -8.53 5.28 7.32
CA GLY A 285 -8.63 6.33 8.34
C GLY A 285 -7.46 7.31 8.30
N VAL A 286 -6.22 6.82 8.24
CA VAL A 286 -5.02 7.68 8.17
C VAL A 286 -4.92 8.41 6.83
N ILE A 287 -5.31 7.76 5.72
CA ILE A 287 -5.31 8.43 4.42
C ILE A 287 -6.41 9.50 4.35
N ALA A 288 -7.58 9.23 4.93
CA ALA A 288 -8.64 10.23 5.05
C ALA A 288 -8.20 11.39 5.95
N LEU A 289 -7.52 11.10 7.06
CA LEU A 289 -6.92 12.11 7.93
C LEU A 289 -5.93 12.96 7.14
N LEU A 290 -5.05 12.33 6.34
CA LEU A 290 -4.10 13.01 5.48
C LEU A 290 -4.78 13.89 4.42
N ALA A 291 -5.81 13.39 3.74
CA ALA A 291 -6.57 14.18 2.79
C ALA A 291 -7.19 15.43 3.45
N VAL A 292 -7.76 15.27 4.65
CA VAL A 292 -8.31 16.39 5.44
C VAL A 292 -7.20 17.35 5.88
N SER A 293 -6.09 16.84 6.38
CA SER A 293 -4.94 17.64 6.81
C SER A 293 -4.32 18.42 5.66
N LEU A 294 -4.25 17.86 4.45
CA LEU A 294 -3.81 18.59 3.24
C LEU A 294 -4.75 19.75 2.90
N ILE A 295 -6.06 19.60 3.10
CA ILE A 295 -7.07 20.67 2.88
C ILE A 295 -6.93 21.80 3.90
N ILE A 296 -6.58 21.46 5.15
CA ILE A 296 -6.40 22.42 6.24
C ILE A 296 -5.04 23.12 6.13
N ALA A 297 -3.95 22.36 6.04
CA ALA A 297 -2.58 22.88 6.00
C ALA A 297 -2.25 23.57 4.67
N ARG A 298 -2.87 23.13 3.56
CA ARG A 298 -2.66 23.67 2.20
C ARG A 298 -1.18 23.80 1.83
N PRO A 299 -0.37 22.74 1.99
CA PRO A 299 1.06 22.86 1.75
C PRO A 299 1.34 23.11 0.26
N VAL A 300 2.37 23.90 0.02
CA VAL A 300 2.95 24.10 -1.31
C VAL A 300 3.95 22.97 -1.54
N LEU A 301 3.92 22.38 -2.75
CA LEU A 301 4.92 21.39 -3.14
C LEU A 301 6.27 22.09 -3.26
N GLN A 302 7.26 21.59 -2.52
CA GLN A 302 8.65 22.04 -2.56
C GLN A 302 9.44 21.38 -3.69
N ALA A 303 9.00 20.21 -4.14
CA ALA A 303 9.58 19.52 -5.28
C ALA A 303 9.18 20.19 -6.62
N ASP A 304 10.12 20.25 -7.55
CA ASP A 304 9.84 20.66 -8.93
C ASP A 304 8.92 19.68 -9.66
N ALA A 305 8.26 20.16 -10.71
CA ALA A 305 7.44 19.31 -11.57
C ALA A 305 8.26 18.16 -12.17
N VAL A 306 9.44 18.49 -12.68
CA VAL A 306 10.42 17.55 -13.23
C VAL A 306 11.80 18.08 -12.86
N THR A 307 12.57 17.30 -12.12
CA THR A 307 13.94 17.65 -11.69
C THR A 307 14.95 17.33 -12.79
N ASP A 308 16.16 17.89 -12.66
CA ASP A 308 17.28 17.53 -13.55
C ASP A 308 17.70 16.07 -13.37
N PHE A 309 17.56 15.51 -12.17
CA PHE A 309 17.76 14.08 -11.91
C PHE A 309 16.86 13.19 -12.79
N ALA A 310 15.64 13.62 -13.10
CA ALA A 310 14.76 12.88 -14.00
C ALA A 310 15.24 12.91 -15.46
N ARG A 311 15.89 14.01 -15.87
CA ARG A 311 16.38 14.24 -17.24
C ARG A 311 17.72 13.55 -17.48
N GLU A 312 18.62 13.61 -16.50
CA GLU A 312 19.99 13.13 -16.59
C GLU A 312 20.16 11.71 -16.03
N GLY A 313 19.26 11.27 -15.15
CA GLY A 313 19.31 9.95 -14.53
C GLY A 313 20.38 9.80 -13.44
N THR A 314 20.87 10.91 -12.90
CA THR A 314 21.97 11.04 -11.93
C THR A 314 21.49 11.15 -10.47
N GLY A 315 20.24 10.79 -10.21
CA GLY A 315 19.62 10.90 -8.88
C GLY A 315 20.36 10.10 -7.80
N PRO A 316 20.59 10.67 -6.60
CA PRO A 316 21.34 10.01 -5.54
C PRO A 316 20.54 8.97 -4.74
N VAL A 317 19.20 9.02 -4.77
CA VAL A 317 18.34 8.03 -4.10
C VAL A 317 18.40 6.70 -4.85
N PHE A 318 18.33 6.77 -6.17
CA PHE A 318 18.63 5.66 -7.08
C PHE A 318 19.08 6.21 -8.44
N ALA A 319 20.02 5.53 -9.07
CA ALA A 319 20.50 5.87 -10.40
C ALA A 319 19.54 5.36 -11.49
N GLY A 320 19.33 6.15 -12.54
CA GLY A 320 18.54 5.74 -13.70
C GLY A 320 17.68 6.84 -14.31
N SER A 321 17.45 6.75 -15.62
CA SER A 321 16.56 7.64 -16.37
C SER A 321 15.07 7.46 -16.00
N LEU A 322 14.24 8.46 -16.30
CA LEU A 322 12.79 8.42 -16.05
C LEU A 322 12.13 7.12 -16.55
N PHE A 323 12.45 6.71 -17.78
CA PHE A 323 12.11 5.36 -18.28
C PHE A 323 13.37 4.46 -18.21
N PRO A 324 13.28 3.23 -17.69
CA PRO A 324 12.08 2.56 -17.14
C PRO A 324 11.85 2.81 -15.63
N PHE A 325 12.71 3.58 -14.96
CA PHE A 325 12.78 3.53 -13.50
C PHE A 325 11.56 4.10 -12.78
N VAL A 326 10.87 5.13 -13.28
CA VAL A 326 9.60 5.58 -12.66
C VAL A 326 8.57 4.44 -12.62
N PHE A 327 8.51 3.63 -13.68
CA PHE A 327 7.56 2.52 -13.80
C PHE A 327 7.91 1.35 -12.88
N ILE A 328 9.20 1.13 -12.65
CA ILE A 328 9.70 0.06 -11.77
C ILE A 328 9.60 0.49 -10.30
N THR A 329 10.06 1.71 -9.98
CA THR A 329 10.06 2.25 -8.62
C THR A 329 8.64 2.46 -8.10
N ILE A 330 7.74 2.99 -8.94
CA ILE A 330 6.31 3.11 -8.62
C ILE A 330 5.53 1.96 -9.28
N ALA A 331 5.92 0.72 -8.96
CA ALA A 331 5.14 -0.44 -9.40
C ALA A 331 3.80 -0.49 -8.66
N CYS A 332 3.81 -0.64 -7.34
CA CYS A 332 2.57 -0.63 -6.56
C CYS A 332 1.97 0.79 -6.47
N GLY A 333 0.64 0.88 -6.47
CA GLY A 333 -0.10 2.13 -6.71
C GLY A 333 -0.38 2.46 -8.19
N ALA A 334 0.30 1.81 -9.14
CA ALA A 334 0.05 1.96 -10.58
C ALA A 334 -0.18 0.61 -11.29
N LEU A 335 0.78 -0.32 -11.20
CA LEU A 335 0.75 -1.65 -11.80
C LEU A 335 1.66 -2.61 -11.02
N SER A 336 1.10 -3.63 -10.36
CA SER A 336 1.86 -4.53 -9.49
C SER A 336 1.65 -6.01 -9.84
N GLY A 337 2.77 -6.74 -9.95
CA GLY A 337 2.76 -8.19 -10.09
C GLY A 337 2.30 -8.92 -8.83
N PHE A 338 2.54 -8.36 -7.63
CA PHE A 338 2.13 -8.97 -6.36
C PHE A 338 0.60 -9.08 -6.26
N HIS A 339 -0.14 -8.11 -6.81
CA HIS A 339 -1.60 -8.10 -6.73
C HIS A 339 -2.20 -9.21 -7.57
N ALA A 340 -1.58 -9.53 -8.71
CA ALA A 340 -1.98 -10.70 -9.50
C ALA A 340 -1.86 -12.00 -8.68
N LEU A 341 -0.95 -12.09 -7.70
CA LEU A 341 -0.84 -13.23 -6.80
C LEU A 341 -2.00 -13.25 -5.80
N ILE A 342 -2.32 -12.11 -5.17
CA ILE A 342 -3.46 -11.98 -4.25
C ILE A 342 -4.79 -12.26 -4.98
N SER A 343 -5.00 -11.61 -6.13
CA SER A 343 -6.17 -11.74 -6.98
C SER A 343 -6.33 -13.12 -7.62
N SER A 344 -5.26 -13.93 -7.71
CA SER A 344 -5.37 -15.33 -8.13
C SER A 344 -5.33 -16.34 -6.98
N GLY A 345 -5.16 -15.89 -5.73
CA GLY A 345 -4.89 -16.76 -4.60
C GLY A 345 -5.99 -16.76 -3.54
N THR A 346 -6.14 -15.66 -2.81
CA THR A 346 -7.04 -15.59 -1.64
C THR A 346 -8.42 -15.08 -2.01
N THR A 347 -8.51 -13.85 -2.49
CA THR A 347 -9.76 -13.14 -2.79
C THR A 347 -10.74 -13.89 -3.70
N PRO A 348 -10.34 -14.56 -4.80
CA PRO A 348 -11.29 -15.25 -5.67
C PRO A 348 -12.04 -16.40 -4.98
N LYS A 349 -11.50 -16.92 -3.87
CA LYS A 349 -12.10 -18.02 -3.09
C LYS A 349 -13.18 -17.56 -2.12
N MET A 350 -13.39 -16.25 -1.99
CA MET A 350 -14.32 -15.64 -1.01
C MET A 350 -15.43 -14.78 -1.63
N LEU A 351 -15.40 -14.57 -2.94
CA LEU A 351 -16.38 -13.76 -3.68
C LEU A 351 -17.77 -14.41 -3.68
N ALA A 352 -18.80 -13.65 -3.29
CA ALA A 352 -20.18 -14.15 -3.35
C ALA A 352 -20.79 -14.02 -4.76
N LYS A 353 -20.37 -13.04 -5.56
CA LYS A 353 -20.93 -12.78 -6.90
C LYS A 353 -19.86 -12.34 -7.88
N GLU A 354 -19.98 -12.73 -9.16
CA GLU A 354 -19.01 -12.33 -10.18
C GLU A 354 -18.90 -10.81 -10.32
N SER A 355 -20.00 -10.05 -10.20
CA SER A 355 -19.97 -8.59 -10.32
C SER A 355 -19.15 -7.89 -9.22
N GLN A 356 -18.86 -8.56 -8.11
CA GLN A 356 -18.09 -7.99 -7.00
C GLN A 356 -16.62 -7.74 -7.35
N VAL A 357 -16.06 -8.42 -8.38
CA VAL A 357 -14.69 -8.15 -8.86
C VAL A 357 -14.49 -6.69 -9.26
N ARG A 358 -15.57 -5.98 -9.62
CA ARG A 358 -15.55 -4.55 -9.93
C ARG A 358 -15.22 -3.70 -8.71
N LEU A 359 -15.90 -3.96 -7.59
CA LEU A 359 -15.67 -3.21 -6.37
C LEU A 359 -14.35 -3.62 -5.73
N ILE A 360 -14.08 -4.92 -5.68
CA ILE A 360 -12.98 -5.48 -4.89
C ILE A 360 -11.65 -5.32 -5.62
N GLY A 361 -11.53 -5.78 -6.87
CA GLY A 361 -10.28 -5.63 -7.63
C GLY A 361 -10.08 -4.20 -8.12
N TYR A 362 -10.91 -3.74 -9.06
CA TYR A 362 -10.71 -2.41 -9.66
C TYR A 362 -10.84 -1.28 -8.63
N GLY A 363 -11.84 -1.34 -7.75
CA GLY A 363 -12.00 -0.35 -6.68
C GLY A 363 -10.88 -0.41 -5.63
N GLY A 364 -10.39 -1.60 -5.29
CA GLY A 364 -9.25 -1.78 -4.38
C GLY A 364 -7.98 -1.13 -4.94
N MET A 365 -7.68 -1.38 -6.22
CA MET A 365 -6.54 -0.76 -6.90
C MET A 365 -6.63 0.77 -6.98
N LEU A 366 -7.81 1.33 -7.24
CA LEU A 366 -7.98 2.79 -7.20
C LEU A 366 -7.73 3.37 -5.81
N MET A 367 -8.18 2.68 -4.75
CA MET A 367 -7.91 3.10 -3.37
C MET A 367 -6.41 3.03 -3.05
N GLU A 368 -5.72 1.99 -3.51
CA GLU A 368 -4.27 1.90 -3.36
C GLU A 368 -3.52 3.01 -4.10
N SER A 369 -3.95 3.32 -5.32
CA SER A 369 -3.38 4.43 -6.08
C SER A 369 -3.63 5.80 -5.42
N PHE A 370 -4.72 5.93 -4.66
CA PHE A 370 -4.95 7.10 -3.82
C PHE A 370 -3.96 7.18 -2.65
N VAL A 371 -3.59 6.03 -2.05
CA VAL A 371 -2.48 5.96 -1.08
C VAL A 371 -1.20 6.48 -1.73
N ALA A 372 -0.90 6.02 -2.95
CA ALA A 372 0.33 6.36 -3.66
C ALA A 372 0.44 7.85 -4.01
N ILE A 373 -0.65 8.49 -4.46
CA ILE A 373 -0.68 9.94 -4.65
C ILE A 373 -0.45 10.67 -3.33
N SER A 374 -1.04 10.18 -2.25
CA SER A 374 -0.89 10.82 -0.94
C SER A 374 0.55 10.70 -0.40
N ALA A 375 1.21 9.57 -0.62
CA ALA A 375 2.60 9.36 -0.27
C ALA A 375 3.55 10.23 -1.11
N LEU A 376 3.29 10.35 -2.42
CA LEU A 376 4.04 11.26 -3.30
C LEU A 376 3.93 12.71 -2.82
N ILE A 377 2.70 13.16 -2.50
CA ILE A 377 2.44 14.49 -1.95
C ILE A 377 3.22 14.68 -0.65
N ALA A 378 3.16 13.73 0.28
CA ALA A 378 3.88 13.82 1.55
C ALA A 378 5.39 14.00 1.35
N ALA A 379 6.01 13.30 0.40
CA ALA A 379 7.43 13.45 0.06
C ALA A 379 7.75 14.82 -0.59
N CYS A 380 6.83 15.33 -1.43
CA CYS A 380 7.03 16.57 -2.17
C CYS A 380 6.74 17.83 -1.34
N VAL A 381 6.20 17.70 -0.13
CA VAL A 381 5.94 18.82 0.80
C VAL A 381 7.13 19.10 1.72
N ILE A 382 7.98 18.09 1.95
CA ILE A 382 9.17 18.22 2.81
C ILE A 382 10.21 19.10 2.11
N ASP A 383 11.03 19.78 2.89
CA ASP A 383 12.27 20.39 2.39
C ASP A 383 13.08 19.39 1.55
N GLN A 384 13.48 19.79 0.34
CA GLN A 384 14.08 18.87 -0.60
C GLN A 384 15.50 18.45 -0.18
N GLY A 385 16.27 19.32 0.49
CA GLY A 385 17.55 18.91 1.05
C GLY A 385 17.40 17.89 2.18
N LEU A 386 16.41 18.07 3.09
CA LEU A 386 16.08 17.04 4.08
C LEU A 386 15.65 15.73 3.40
N TYR A 387 14.79 15.78 2.38
CA TYR A 387 14.38 14.60 1.61
C TYR A 387 15.58 13.82 1.05
N PHE A 388 16.56 14.51 0.45
CA PHE A 388 17.76 13.88 -0.09
C PHE A 388 18.71 13.37 0.99
N ALA A 389 18.86 14.09 2.11
CA ALA A 389 19.68 13.65 3.24
C ALA A 389 19.15 12.36 3.88
N MET A 390 17.83 12.15 3.88
CA MET A 390 17.18 10.95 4.42
C MET A 390 17.26 9.76 3.46
N ASN A 391 16.97 9.99 2.17
CA ASN A 391 16.79 8.90 1.21
C ASN A 391 18.07 8.48 0.47
N SER A 392 19.14 9.28 0.53
CA SER A 392 20.42 8.94 -0.10
C SER A 392 21.20 7.94 0.77
N PRO A 393 21.98 7.03 0.15
CA PRO A 393 22.75 6.04 0.90
C PRO A 393 23.86 6.70 1.75
N ALA A 394 24.25 6.05 2.85
CA ALA A 394 25.30 6.53 3.75
C ALA A 394 26.65 6.77 3.06
N GLY A 395 26.94 6.04 1.98
CA GLY A 395 28.13 6.28 1.16
C GLY A 395 28.14 7.63 0.43
N ALA A 396 26.98 8.24 0.21
CA ALA A 396 26.85 9.58 -0.38
C ALA A 396 26.82 10.68 0.70
N THR A 397 26.07 10.46 1.79
CA THR A 397 25.86 11.48 2.82
C THR A 397 26.97 11.52 3.87
N GLY A 398 27.78 10.46 4.03
CA GLY A 398 28.77 10.34 5.10
C GLY A 398 28.20 9.97 6.48
N GLY A 399 26.87 9.92 6.63
CA GLY A 399 26.18 9.43 7.83
C GLY A 399 26.13 10.40 9.01
N THR A 400 26.71 11.60 8.92
CA THR A 400 26.59 12.65 9.95
C THR A 400 25.80 13.85 9.43
N VAL A 401 25.31 14.70 10.33
CA VAL A 401 24.55 15.90 9.93
C VAL A 401 25.42 16.90 9.15
N GLU A 402 26.71 17.01 9.46
CA GLU A 402 27.64 17.91 8.77
C GLU A 402 27.97 17.42 7.36
N SER A 403 28.28 16.13 7.23
CA SER A 403 28.60 15.52 5.94
C SER A 403 27.38 15.47 5.02
N ALA A 404 26.19 15.19 5.58
CA ALA A 404 24.94 15.22 4.83
C ALA A 404 24.58 16.63 4.36
N ALA A 405 24.78 17.66 5.19
CA ALA A 405 24.55 19.04 4.80
C ALA A 405 25.46 19.47 3.64
N ALA A 406 26.76 19.14 3.71
CA ALA A 406 27.70 19.39 2.61
C ALA A 406 27.29 18.67 1.32
N PHE A 407 26.82 17.43 1.44
CA PHE A 407 26.32 16.65 0.30
C PHE A 407 25.10 17.31 -0.37
N VAL A 408 24.07 17.68 0.40
CA VAL A 408 22.84 18.27 -0.18
C VAL A 408 23.06 19.69 -0.70
N GLN A 409 23.98 20.46 -0.10
CA GLN A 409 24.45 21.73 -0.66
C GLN A 409 25.17 21.52 -2.00
N GLY A 410 25.94 20.45 -2.13
CA GLY A 410 26.52 20.03 -3.41
C GLY A 410 25.48 19.68 -4.48
N LEU A 411 24.25 19.33 -4.09
CA LEU A 411 23.12 19.12 -4.99
C LEU A 411 22.33 20.40 -5.30
N GLY A 412 22.70 21.53 -4.69
CA GLY A 412 22.03 22.82 -4.87
C GLY A 412 20.91 23.13 -3.86
N PHE A 413 20.84 22.43 -2.73
CA PHE A 413 19.89 22.72 -1.65
C PHE A 413 20.57 23.43 -0.47
N ASP A 414 20.01 24.54 -0.01
CA ASP A 414 20.59 25.37 1.06
C ASP A 414 20.43 24.80 2.49
N THR A 415 20.04 23.54 2.63
CA THR A 415 19.79 22.89 3.93
C THR A 415 21.07 22.77 4.74
N SER A 416 21.07 23.28 5.97
CA SER A 416 22.23 23.28 6.87
C SER A 416 22.25 22.06 7.81
N ALA A 417 23.40 21.80 8.43
CA ALA A 417 23.53 20.76 9.45
C ALA A 417 22.61 21.03 10.66
N ALA A 418 22.38 22.31 10.99
CA ALA A 418 21.45 22.70 12.05
C ALA A 418 20.00 22.36 11.68
N ASP A 419 19.61 22.52 10.41
CA ASP A 419 18.26 22.17 9.95
C ASP A 419 18.04 20.64 10.01
N LEU A 420 19.04 19.86 9.60
CA LEU A 420 18.98 18.39 9.67
C LEU A 420 18.93 17.89 11.13
N ALA A 421 19.71 18.49 12.02
CA ALA A 421 19.68 18.19 13.46
C ALA A 421 18.33 18.59 14.08
N ALA A 422 17.79 19.77 13.73
CA ALA A 422 16.48 20.23 14.19
C ALA A 422 15.36 19.31 13.69
N ALA A 423 15.43 18.82 12.45
CA ALA A 423 14.46 17.87 11.91
C ALA A 423 14.46 16.55 12.67
N SER A 424 15.65 16.03 13.03
CA SER A 424 15.78 14.80 13.82
C SER A 424 15.24 14.99 15.25
N ALA A 425 15.56 16.12 15.89
CA ALA A 425 15.05 16.48 17.21
C ALA A 425 13.53 16.69 17.24
N ALA A 426 12.94 17.26 16.18
CA ALA A 426 11.49 17.50 16.09
C ALA A 426 10.67 16.21 16.07
N VAL A 427 11.26 15.10 15.61
CA VAL A 427 10.63 13.78 15.62
C VAL A 427 11.17 12.84 16.70
N GLN A 428 12.04 13.33 17.60
CA GLN A 428 12.66 12.56 18.69
C GLN A 428 13.46 11.34 18.22
N GLU A 429 14.17 11.48 17.09
CA GLU A 429 15.06 10.45 16.56
C GLU A 429 16.52 10.90 16.67
N ASP A 430 17.41 9.95 16.96
CA ASP A 430 18.86 10.21 17.07
C ASP A 430 19.42 10.79 15.77
N SER A 431 18.95 10.28 14.63
CA SER A 431 19.33 10.76 13.31
C SER A 431 18.30 10.35 12.27
N LEU A 432 18.00 11.26 11.34
CA LEU A 432 17.24 10.97 10.12
C LEU A 432 18.13 10.71 8.89
N ILE A 433 19.45 10.88 9.02
CA ILE A 433 20.40 10.79 7.90
C ILE A 433 20.50 9.36 7.39
N SER A 434 20.40 9.19 6.07
CA SER A 434 20.51 7.89 5.39
C SER A 434 19.56 6.81 5.89
N ARG A 435 18.40 7.19 6.45
CA ARG A 435 17.32 6.23 6.71
C ARG A 435 16.59 5.92 5.41
N THR A 436 17.31 5.25 4.51
CA THR A 436 16.89 4.93 3.15
C THR A 436 15.66 4.02 3.11
N GLY A 437 15.01 3.97 1.95
CA GLY A 437 13.83 3.12 1.74
C GLY A 437 12.49 3.85 1.86
N GLY A 438 12.46 5.18 1.85
CA GLY A 438 11.25 6.00 1.69
C GLY A 438 10.34 6.09 2.90
N ALA A 439 10.25 5.03 3.71
CA ALA A 439 9.42 4.94 4.91
C ALA A 439 9.64 6.12 5.90
N PRO A 440 10.87 6.44 6.32
CA PRO A 440 11.12 7.55 7.24
C PRO A 440 10.77 8.91 6.63
N ALA A 441 11.06 9.10 5.34
CA ALA A 441 10.73 10.35 4.64
C ALA A 441 9.21 10.53 4.53
N LEU A 442 8.48 9.46 4.24
CA LEU A 442 7.03 9.48 4.31
C LEU A 442 6.55 9.88 5.71
N ALA A 443 7.07 9.24 6.76
CA ALA A 443 6.68 9.52 8.14
C ALA A 443 6.94 10.98 8.53
N VAL A 444 8.08 11.57 8.12
CA VAL A 444 8.36 13.00 8.32
C VAL A 444 7.36 13.87 7.57
N GLY A 445 7.06 13.57 6.30
CA GLY A 445 6.09 14.33 5.51
C GLY A 445 4.68 14.30 6.11
N LEU A 446 4.23 13.12 6.54
CA LEU A 446 2.96 12.94 7.25
C LEU A 446 2.95 13.73 8.55
N ALA A 447 4.01 13.63 9.34
CA ALA A 447 4.13 14.33 10.62
C ALA A 447 4.10 15.86 10.46
N GLN A 448 4.77 16.41 9.44
CA GLN A 448 4.73 17.83 9.13
C GLN A 448 3.32 18.27 8.71
N VAL A 449 2.67 17.54 7.80
CA VAL A 449 1.31 17.87 7.33
C VAL A 449 0.29 17.78 8.47
N PHE A 450 0.37 16.74 9.31
CA PHE A 450 -0.51 16.58 10.48
C PHE A 450 -0.27 17.65 11.54
N SER A 451 0.99 17.91 11.89
CA SER A 451 1.35 18.95 12.84
C SER A 451 0.83 20.32 12.37
N GLN A 452 1.09 20.70 11.11
CA GLN A 452 0.60 21.96 10.54
C GLN A 452 -0.93 22.05 10.54
N ALA A 453 -1.63 20.95 10.23
CA ALA A 453 -3.10 20.94 10.22
C ALA A 453 -3.72 21.05 11.63
N PHE A 454 -3.06 20.54 12.67
CA PHE A 454 -3.62 20.42 14.02
C PHE A 454 -2.93 21.30 15.08
N GLY A 455 -2.32 22.42 14.68
CA GLY A 455 -1.86 23.45 15.62
C GLY A 455 -0.36 23.43 15.95
N GLY A 456 0.47 22.77 15.12
CA GLY A 456 1.93 22.89 15.11
C GLY A 456 2.68 22.05 16.15
N GLY A 457 2.00 21.15 16.87
CA GLY A 457 2.60 20.29 17.90
C GLY A 457 2.48 18.79 17.59
N GLY A 458 3.21 17.97 18.36
CA GLY A 458 3.09 16.50 18.31
C GLY A 458 3.77 15.83 17.11
N GLN A 459 4.76 16.47 16.51
CA GLN A 459 5.43 15.93 15.32
C GLN A 459 6.08 14.56 15.57
N ALA A 460 6.74 14.36 16.71
CA ALA A 460 7.25 13.04 17.12
C ALA A 460 6.16 11.97 17.22
N PHE A 461 5.04 12.29 17.89
CA PHE A 461 3.88 11.39 17.96
C PHE A 461 3.39 11.00 16.56
N TRP A 462 3.21 11.97 15.66
CA TRP A 462 2.75 11.70 14.30
C TRP A 462 3.75 10.91 13.47
N TYR A 463 5.05 11.13 13.68
CA TYR A 463 6.13 10.40 13.02
C TYR A 463 6.16 8.93 13.46
N HIS A 464 6.20 8.64 14.76
CA HIS A 464 6.17 7.27 15.28
C HIS A 464 4.85 6.57 14.95
N PHE A 465 3.73 7.29 14.99
CA PHE A 465 2.44 6.80 14.51
C PHE A 465 2.50 6.39 13.03
N ALA A 466 3.12 7.20 12.17
CA ALA A 466 3.26 6.91 10.75
C ALA A 466 4.15 5.68 10.48
N ILE A 467 5.26 5.51 11.21
CA ILE A 467 6.12 4.32 11.11
C ILE A 467 5.36 3.05 11.51
N MET A 468 4.68 3.07 12.67
CA MET A 468 3.90 1.92 13.13
C MET A 468 2.76 1.59 12.16
N PHE A 469 2.08 2.62 11.66
CA PHE A 469 1.04 2.50 10.65
C PHE A 469 1.56 1.81 9.38
N GLU A 470 2.73 2.20 8.90
CA GLU A 470 3.37 1.56 7.75
C GLU A 470 3.72 0.09 8.05
N ALA A 471 4.32 -0.20 9.22
CA ALA A 471 4.63 -1.58 9.59
C ALA A 471 3.36 -2.47 9.60
N LEU A 472 2.23 -1.95 10.08
CA LEU A 472 0.94 -2.65 10.03
C LEU A 472 0.48 -2.90 8.58
N PHE A 473 0.67 -1.95 7.66
CA PHE A 473 0.37 -2.14 6.24
C PHE A 473 1.16 -3.29 5.64
N ILE A 474 2.47 -3.27 5.87
CA ILE A 474 3.39 -4.24 5.27
C ILE A 474 3.10 -5.63 5.79
N LEU A 475 2.82 -5.76 7.08
CA LEU A 475 2.57 -7.06 7.71
C LEU A 475 1.30 -7.74 7.15
N THR A 476 0.25 -7.00 6.82
CA THR A 476 -0.94 -7.59 6.16
C THR A 476 -0.64 -8.13 4.76
N ALA A 477 0.27 -7.50 4.02
CA ALA A 477 0.74 -8.03 2.74
C ALA A 477 1.58 -9.31 2.94
N VAL A 478 2.40 -9.37 3.99
CA VAL A 478 3.17 -10.56 4.35
C VAL A 478 2.24 -11.73 4.69
N ASP A 479 1.18 -11.52 5.46
CA ASP A 479 0.19 -12.55 5.79
C ASP A 479 -0.50 -13.12 4.56
N ALA A 480 -1.06 -12.22 3.75
CA ALA A 480 -1.78 -12.60 2.54
C ALA A 480 -0.84 -13.32 1.58
N GLY A 481 0.37 -12.81 1.39
CA GLY A 481 1.39 -13.43 0.55
C GLY A 481 1.84 -14.79 1.05
N THR A 482 2.06 -14.97 2.35
CA THR A 482 2.43 -16.27 2.95
C THR A 482 1.35 -17.32 2.67
N ARG A 483 0.08 -16.93 2.79
CA ARG A 483 -1.04 -17.82 2.47
C ARG A 483 -1.16 -18.11 0.97
N VAL A 484 -0.98 -17.12 0.10
CA VAL A 484 -0.91 -17.36 -1.35
C VAL A 484 0.23 -18.33 -1.67
N GLY A 485 1.36 -18.22 -0.98
CA GLY A 485 2.47 -19.15 -1.14
C GLY A 485 2.12 -20.58 -0.78
N ARG A 486 1.37 -20.79 0.31
CA ARG A 486 0.80 -22.10 0.64
C ARG A 486 -0.07 -22.65 -0.51
N PHE A 487 -0.93 -21.82 -1.10
CA PHE A 487 -1.77 -22.24 -2.23
C PHE A 487 -0.97 -22.59 -3.47
N MET A 488 0.05 -21.81 -3.80
CA MET A 488 0.93 -22.11 -4.94
C MET A 488 1.71 -23.40 -4.74
N LEU A 489 2.17 -23.65 -3.52
CA LEU A 489 2.84 -24.90 -3.17
C LEU A 489 1.88 -26.10 -3.28
N GLN A 490 0.64 -25.95 -2.79
CA GLN A 490 -0.41 -26.96 -2.93
C GLN A 490 -0.75 -27.25 -4.39
N ASP A 491 -0.89 -26.22 -5.24
CA ASP A 491 -1.12 -26.40 -6.67
C ASP A 491 0.06 -27.13 -7.34
N THR A 492 1.30 -26.76 -6.99
CA THR A 492 2.52 -27.37 -7.53
C THR A 492 2.62 -28.84 -7.15
N ILE A 493 2.42 -29.17 -5.86
CA ILE A 493 2.44 -30.54 -5.37
C ILE A 493 1.26 -31.33 -5.95
N GLY A 494 0.07 -30.74 -6.00
CA GLY A 494 -1.16 -31.36 -6.54
C GLY A 494 -1.05 -31.79 -8.01
N ASN A 495 -0.18 -31.13 -8.78
CA ASN A 495 0.11 -31.54 -10.16
C ASN A 495 0.91 -32.86 -10.25
N VAL A 496 1.70 -33.18 -9.23
CA VAL A 496 2.53 -34.41 -9.16
C VAL A 496 1.82 -35.48 -8.33
N TRP A 497 1.19 -35.07 -7.23
CA TRP A 497 0.51 -35.91 -6.25
C TRP A 497 -0.96 -35.48 -6.11
N LYS A 498 -1.85 -36.14 -6.85
CA LYS A 498 -3.28 -35.79 -6.95
C LYS A 498 -4.16 -36.18 -5.74
N LYS A 499 -3.58 -36.58 -4.60
CA LYS A 499 -4.36 -37.07 -3.46
C LYS A 499 -4.71 -35.97 -2.47
#